data_AF-A0A7X1BLY3-F1
#
_entry.id   AF-A0A7X1BLY3-F1
#
_cell.length_a   1.000
_cell.length_b   1.000
_cell.length_c   1.000
_cell.angle_alpha   90.00
_cell.angle_beta   90.00
_cell.angle_gamma   90.00
#
_symmetry.space_group_name_H-M   'P 1'
#
loop_
_entity.id
_entity.type
_entity.pdbx_description
1 polymer ?
#
loop_
_entity_poly.entity_id
_entity_poly.type
_entity_poly.pdbx_seq_one_letter_code
_entity_poly.pdbx_strand_id
1 'polypeptide(L)'
;MIRAGASPDEITAALVKNAQGQTPEGQDPVKGLLSAWGNFFGVPLDIVLSNEQMTPQKAAEIISSGVPTSEAKLMQYVAAKAFFTVAKSTDLGLSASNQKYVDILSPEAKQHILFGDSPTSGGHLYPGNPGKTVYPKDWSADKVVHEIGDIATSPDTKWFAQTGTGGMYTAKGDPAKWVAYEVRDGVRIRVVYQPATGKIVTAFPDNKPVPPASKPIKK
;
A
#
# COMPACT_ATOMS: atom_id res chain seq x y z
N MET A 1 31.05 2.57 6.07
CA MET A 1 31.12 1.39 6.95
C MET A 1 29.88 1.40 7.85
N ILE A 2 28.93 0.50 7.62
CA ILE A 2 27.73 0.40 8.48
C ILE A 2 28.15 -0.31 9.77
N ARG A 3 27.79 0.27 10.92
CA ARG A 3 28.07 -0.32 12.25
C ARG A 3 27.15 -1.52 12.49
N ALA A 4 27.65 -2.55 13.16
CA ALA A 4 26.82 -3.69 13.59
C ALA A 4 25.64 -3.18 14.44
N GLY A 5 24.41 -3.60 14.11
CA GLY A 5 23.17 -3.18 14.79
C GLY A 5 22.29 -2.19 14.02
N ALA A 6 22.58 -1.92 12.75
CA ALA A 6 21.72 -1.05 11.92
C ALA A 6 20.32 -1.65 11.72
N SER A 7 19.30 -0.82 11.94
CA SER A 7 17.90 -1.14 11.73
C SER A 7 17.58 -1.34 10.24
N PRO A 8 16.49 -2.07 9.90
CA PRO A 8 16.05 -2.24 8.52
C PRO A 8 15.87 -0.93 7.74
N ASP A 9 15.49 0.15 8.43
CA ASP A 9 15.30 1.47 7.84
C ASP A 9 16.63 2.16 7.51
N GLU A 10 17.66 1.98 8.35
CA GLU A 10 19.01 2.49 8.09
C GLU A 10 19.69 1.75 6.93
N ILE A 11 19.45 0.44 6.81
CA ILE A 11 19.88 -0.37 5.68
C ILE A 11 19.19 0.10 4.40
N THR A 12 17.89 0.37 4.47
CA THR A 12 17.10 0.90 3.35
C THR A 12 17.57 2.29 2.93
N ALA A 13 17.85 3.18 3.89
CA ALA A 13 18.34 4.52 3.63
C ALA A 13 19.77 4.52 3.03
N ALA A 14 20.66 3.65 3.53
CA ALA A 14 21.99 3.47 2.96
C ALA A 14 21.94 2.91 1.54
N LEU A 15 21.00 1.99 1.27
CA LEU A 15 20.77 1.42 -0.05
C LEU A 15 20.24 2.46 -1.04
N VAL A 16 19.25 3.26 -0.65
CA VAL A 16 18.70 4.35 -1.47
C VAL A 16 19.76 5.40 -1.77
N LYS A 17 20.58 5.76 -0.77
CA LYS A 17 21.67 6.72 -0.94
C LYS A 17 22.75 6.22 -1.90
N ASN A 18 23.06 4.92 -1.89
CA ASN A 18 24.01 4.32 -2.82
C ASN A 18 23.40 4.07 -4.21
N ALA A 19 22.11 3.75 -4.31
CA ALA A 19 21.38 3.56 -5.57
C ALA A 19 21.32 4.85 -6.41
N GLN A 20 21.33 6.00 -5.75
CA GLN A 20 21.39 7.32 -6.40
C GLN A 20 22.76 7.59 -7.06
N GLY A 21 23.76 6.74 -6.84
CA GLY A 21 25.07 6.78 -7.48
C GLY A 21 25.17 5.80 -8.66
N GLN A 22 24.73 6.26 -9.84
CA GLN A 22 25.09 5.74 -11.18
C GLN A 22 24.66 4.30 -11.54
N THR A 23 23.55 4.18 -12.26
CA THR A 23 23.37 3.11 -13.25
C THR A 23 23.79 3.67 -14.62
N PRO A 24 24.78 3.08 -15.32
CA PRO A 24 25.16 3.53 -16.66
C PRO A 24 23.97 3.46 -17.62
N GLU A 25 23.85 4.47 -18.48
CA GLU A 25 22.79 4.54 -19.50
C GLU A 25 22.76 3.25 -20.34
N GLY A 26 21.59 2.59 -20.40
CA GLY A 26 21.39 1.35 -21.15
C GLY A 26 21.50 0.04 -20.35
N GLN A 27 21.78 0.09 -19.03
CA GLN A 27 21.70 -1.09 -18.17
C GLN A 27 20.36 -1.18 -17.41
N ASP A 28 19.90 -2.41 -17.14
CA ASP A 28 18.73 -2.70 -16.32
C ASP A 28 18.95 -2.15 -14.89
N PRO A 29 18.20 -1.12 -14.47
CA PRO A 29 18.39 -0.47 -13.18
C PRO A 29 18.23 -1.41 -11.98
N VAL A 30 17.40 -2.46 -12.13
CA VAL A 30 17.17 -3.48 -11.10
C VAL A 30 18.40 -4.36 -10.94
N LYS A 31 18.99 -4.82 -12.06
CA LYS A 31 20.26 -5.56 -12.03
C LYS A 31 21.42 -4.71 -11.54
N GLY A 32 21.44 -3.42 -11.90
CA GLY A 32 22.42 -2.45 -11.41
C GLY A 32 22.38 -2.32 -9.89
N LEU A 33 21.19 -2.18 -9.30
CA LEU A 33 21.07 -2.10 -7.84
C LEU A 33 21.41 -3.42 -7.14
N LEU A 34 20.89 -4.56 -7.63
CA LEU A 34 21.20 -5.87 -7.03
C LEU A 34 22.71 -6.16 -7.07
N SER A 35 23.39 -5.73 -8.12
CA SER A 35 24.86 -5.81 -8.24
C SER A 35 25.58 -4.89 -7.27
N ALA A 36 25.13 -3.64 -7.14
CA ALA A 36 25.69 -2.70 -6.18
C ALA A 36 25.50 -3.17 -4.73
N TRP A 37 24.33 -3.71 -4.40
CA TRP A 37 24.04 -4.28 -3.09
C TRP A 37 24.88 -5.53 -2.79
N GLY A 38 24.97 -6.48 -3.74
CA GLY A 38 25.80 -7.67 -3.60
C GLY A 38 27.27 -7.32 -3.35
N ASN A 39 27.82 -6.41 -4.16
CA ASN A 39 29.20 -5.93 -3.99
C ASN A 39 29.40 -5.19 -2.66
N PHE A 40 28.39 -4.43 -2.19
CA PHE A 40 28.47 -3.66 -0.94
C PHE A 40 28.43 -4.54 0.31
N PHE A 41 27.72 -5.66 0.27
CA PHE A 41 27.62 -6.63 1.39
C PHE A 41 28.50 -7.88 1.20
N GLY A 42 29.33 -7.93 0.15
CA GLY A 42 30.22 -9.07 -0.13
C GLY A 42 29.47 -10.35 -0.54
N VAL A 43 28.26 -10.22 -1.08
CA VAL A 43 27.40 -11.33 -1.50
C VAL A 43 27.47 -11.48 -3.03
N PRO A 44 27.94 -12.64 -3.55
CA PRO A 44 28.02 -12.90 -4.99
C PRO A 44 26.68 -12.80 -5.72
N LEU A 45 26.67 -12.22 -6.92
CA LEU A 45 25.45 -11.92 -7.70
C LEU A 45 24.63 -13.17 -8.06
N ASP A 46 25.31 -14.28 -8.33
CA ASP A 46 24.75 -15.61 -8.59
C ASP A 46 24.06 -16.21 -7.36
N ILE A 47 24.51 -15.85 -6.16
CA ILE A 47 23.86 -16.21 -4.89
C ILE A 47 22.62 -15.37 -4.64
N VAL A 48 22.65 -14.06 -4.96
CA VAL A 48 21.49 -13.16 -4.83
C VAL A 48 20.37 -13.51 -5.81
N LEU A 49 20.75 -13.91 -7.03
CA LEU A 49 19.81 -14.26 -8.10
C LEU A 49 19.49 -15.75 -8.18
N SER A 50 20.13 -16.60 -7.37
CA SER A 50 19.93 -18.05 -7.30
C SER A 50 19.51 -18.71 -8.63
N ASN A 51 20.21 -18.40 -9.75
CA ASN A 51 19.89 -18.84 -11.12
C ASN A 51 18.41 -18.78 -11.57
N GLU A 52 17.55 -18.05 -10.85
CA GLU A 52 16.12 -17.91 -11.09
C GLU A 52 15.81 -16.42 -11.09
N GLN A 53 15.23 -15.92 -12.18
CA GLN A 53 14.81 -14.53 -12.24
C GLN A 53 13.83 -14.22 -11.09
N MET A 54 14.14 -13.20 -10.30
CA MET A 54 13.23 -12.69 -9.27
C MET A 54 12.06 -12.00 -9.99
N THR A 55 10.93 -12.69 -10.08
CA THR A 55 9.68 -12.15 -10.65
C THR A 55 8.90 -11.36 -9.60
N PRO A 56 8.03 -10.41 -10.01
CA PRO A 56 7.18 -9.65 -9.08
C PRO A 56 6.34 -10.55 -8.16
N GLN A 57 5.82 -11.66 -8.69
CA GLN A 57 5.00 -12.61 -7.95
C GLN A 57 5.80 -13.33 -6.87
N LYS A 58 7.02 -13.76 -7.19
CA LYS A 58 7.90 -14.45 -6.25
C LYS A 58 8.41 -13.52 -5.16
N ALA A 59 8.72 -12.27 -5.51
CA ALA A 59 9.05 -11.24 -4.54
C ALA A 59 7.88 -10.97 -3.58
N ALA A 60 6.65 -10.89 -4.11
CA ALA A 60 5.45 -10.67 -3.29
C ALA A 60 5.21 -11.85 -2.32
N GLU A 61 5.36 -13.07 -2.82
CA GLU A 61 5.22 -14.30 -2.03
C GLU A 61 6.22 -14.34 -0.87
N ILE A 62 7.50 -14.05 -1.15
CA ILE A 62 8.55 -13.99 -0.13
C ILE A 62 8.24 -12.95 0.95
N ILE A 63 7.78 -11.75 0.56
CA ILE A 63 7.43 -10.70 1.53
C ILE A 63 6.19 -11.08 2.36
N SER A 64 5.19 -11.70 1.73
CA SER A 64 3.96 -12.15 2.39
C SER A 64 4.18 -13.27 3.40
N SER A 65 5.27 -14.03 3.25
CA SER A 65 5.64 -15.12 4.17
C SER A 65 6.15 -14.64 5.55
N GLY A 66 6.28 -13.32 5.76
CA GLY A 66 6.77 -12.73 7.01
C GLY A 66 8.30 -12.72 7.09
N VAL A 67 8.84 -12.08 8.14
CA VAL A 67 10.30 -12.02 8.35
C VAL A 67 10.81 -13.41 8.74
N PRO A 68 11.62 -14.07 7.91
CA PRO A 68 12.02 -15.44 8.16
C PRO A 68 13.13 -15.51 9.21
N THR A 69 13.18 -16.65 9.91
CA THR A 69 14.14 -16.89 11.01
C THR A 69 15.44 -17.56 10.55
N SER A 70 15.53 -17.99 9.29
CA SER A 70 16.76 -18.55 8.73
C SER A 70 17.50 -17.53 7.87
N GLU A 71 18.82 -17.52 7.96
CA GLU A 71 19.69 -16.58 7.24
C GLU A 71 19.44 -16.59 5.73
N ALA A 72 19.35 -17.78 5.12
CA ALA A 72 19.12 -17.91 3.68
C ALA A 72 17.80 -17.27 3.21
N LYS A 73 16.72 -17.44 3.99
CA LYS A 73 15.42 -16.83 3.66
C LYS A 73 15.41 -15.34 3.99
N LEU A 74 16.15 -14.91 5.01
CA LEU A 74 16.29 -13.50 5.36
C LEU A 74 16.93 -12.72 4.22
N MET A 75 17.94 -13.31 3.56
CA MET A 75 18.55 -12.70 2.39
C MET A 75 17.58 -12.58 1.21
N GLN A 76 16.76 -13.60 0.95
CA GLN A 76 15.71 -13.54 -0.07
C GLN A 76 14.64 -12.49 0.24
N TYR A 77 14.26 -12.36 1.52
CA TYR A 77 13.31 -11.36 1.99
C TYR A 77 13.84 -9.93 1.80
N VAL A 78 15.12 -9.71 2.09
CA VAL A 78 15.78 -8.41 1.86
C VAL A 78 15.90 -8.12 0.35
N ALA A 79 16.28 -9.10 -0.46
CA ALA A 79 16.36 -8.95 -1.91
C ALA A 79 14.99 -8.64 -2.53
N ALA A 80 13.92 -9.30 -2.07
CA ALA A 80 12.55 -9.01 -2.50
C ALA A 80 12.11 -7.58 -2.14
N LYS A 81 12.45 -7.10 -0.93
CA LYS A 81 12.19 -5.70 -0.54
C LYS A 81 12.97 -4.70 -1.39
N ALA A 82 14.23 -4.98 -1.69
CA ALA A 82 15.04 -4.13 -2.57
C ALA A 82 14.46 -4.12 -4.00
N PHE A 83 14.04 -5.28 -4.52
CA PHE A 83 13.35 -5.41 -5.80
C PHE A 83 12.09 -4.54 -5.84
N PHE A 84 11.21 -4.61 -4.82
CA PHE A 84 10.03 -3.73 -4.76
C PHE A 84 10.36 -2.26 -4.61
N THR A 85 11.41 -1.94 -3.85
CA THR A 85 11.85 -0.54 -3.69
C THR A 85 12.30 0.04 -5.03
N VAL A 86 13.01 -0.74 -5.86
CA VAL A 86 13.43 -0.33 -7.22
C VAL A 86 12.29 -0.38 -8.22
N ALA A 87 11.49 -1.44 -8.22
CA ALA A 87 10.28 -1.54 -9.05
C ALA A 87 9.29 -0.40 -8.79
N LYS A 88 9.27 0.15 -7.57
CA LYS A 88 8.48 1.32 -7.19
C LYS A 88 9.12 2.64 -7.65
N SER A 89 10.44 2.68 -7.90
CA SER A 89 11.18 3.88 -8.29
C SER A 89 11.59 3.92 -9.78
N THR A 90 11.58 2.77 -10.45
CA THR A 90 11.74 2.62 -11.90
C THR A 90 10.48 1.93 -12.42
N ASP A 91 9.74 2.66 -13.23
CA ASP A 91 8.37 2.41 -13.66
C ASP A 91 8.10 0.98 -14.19
N LEU A 92 7.77 0.02 -13.32
CA LEU A 92 7.08 -1.22 -13.71
C LEU A 92 5.57 -0.94 -13.83
N GLY A 93 5.19 -0.08 -14.77
CA GLY A 93 3.83 -0.02 -15.33
C GLY A 93 2.68 0.17 -14.33
N LEU A 94 2.91 0.79 -13.18
CA LEU A 94 1.82 1.32 -12.38
C LEU A 94 1.38 2.61 -13.06
N SER A 95 0.43 2.49 -13.98
CA SER A 95 -0.22 3.63 -14.66
C SER A 95 -0.43 4.80 -13.69
N ALA A 96 -0.36 6.04 -14.18
CA ALA A 96 -0.50 7.24 -13.34
C ALA A 96 -1.73 7.22 -12.40
N SER A 97 -2.78 6.48 -12.77
CA SER A 97 -3.94 6.18 -11.91
C SER A 97 -3.60 5.30 -10.70
N ASN A 98 -2.80 4.25 -10.85
CA ASN A 98 -2.34 3.41 -9.74
C ASN A 98 -1.37 4.13 -8.80
N GLN A 99 -0.49 5.01 -9.29
CA GLN A 99 0.33 5.87 -8.41
C GLN A 99 -0.57 6.82 -7.60
N LYS A 100 -1.57 7.45 -8.24
CA LYS A 100 -2.59 8.26 -7.56
C LYS A 100 -3.36 7.46 -6.50
N TYR A 101 -3.67 6.18 -6.76
CA TYR A 101 -4.31 5.29 -5.79
C TYR A 101 -3.38 4.92 -4.63
N VAL A 102 -2.08 4.71 -4.87
CA VAL A 102 -1.08 4.47 -3.83
C VAL A 102 -0.88 5.71 -2.94
N ASP A 103 -0.97 6.91 -3.50
CA ASP A 103 -0.86 8.16 -2.72
C ASP A 103 -2.09 8.40 -1.83
N ILE A 104 -3.29 8.05 -2.32
CA ILE A 104 -4.56 8.24 -1.60
C ILE A 104 -4.82 7.12 -0.58
N LEU A 105 -4.44 5.87 -0.91
CA LEU A 105 -4.43 4.73 0.01
C LEU A 105 -3.00 4.46 0.47
N SER A 106 -2.63 5.09 1.59
CA SER A 106 -1.33 4.84 2.21
C SER A 106 -1.15 3.36 2.56
N PRO A 107 0.10 2.85 2.68
CA PRO A 107 0.35 1.46 3.06
C PRO A 107 -0.38 1.05 4.34
N GLU A 108 -0.49 1.96 5.31
CA GLU A 108 -1.19 1.76 6.57
C GLU A 108 -2.70 1.63 6.34
N ALA A 109 -3.29 2.47 5.49
CA ALA A 109 -4.70 2.37 5.14
C ALA A 109 -5.00 1.05 4.39
N LYS A 110 -4.12 0.63 3.48
CA LYS A 110 -4.23 -0.67 2.80
C LYS A 110 -4.19 -1.83 3.79
N GLN A 111 -3.22 -1.83 4.70
CA GLN A 111 -3.12 -2.83 5.76
C GLN A 111 -4.39 -2.87 6.61
N HIS A 112 -4.81 -1.72 7.14
CA HIS A 112 -6.00 -1.58 7.97
C HIS A 112 -7.24 -2.10 7.24
N ILE A 113 -7.46 -1.70 5.99
CA ILE A 113 -8.65 -2.08 5.22
C ILE A 113 -8.63 -3.57 4.87
N LEU A 114 -7.53 -4.09 4.35
CA LEU A 114 -7.49 -5.43 3.80
C LEU A 114 -7.34 -6.49 4.90
N PHE A 115 -6.36 -6.31 5.78
CA PHE A 115 -5.91 -7.35 6.71
C PHE A 115 -6.14 -6.98 8.18
N GLY A 116 -6.35 -5.69 8.46
CA GLY A 116 -6.55 -5.16 9.79
C GLY A 116 -5.24 -4.91 10.53
N ASP A 117 -5.34 -4.11 11.59
CA ASP A 117 -4.23 -3.86 12.52
C ASP A 117 -4.27 -4.86 13.68
N SER A 118 -5.43 -5.45 13.94
CA SER A 118 -5.69 -6.44 14.97
C SER A 118 -6.99 -7.20 14.65
N PRO A 119 -7.33 -8.30 15.36
CA PRO A 119 -8.56 -9.05 15.13
C PRO A 119 -9.86 -8.22 15.28
N THR A 120 -9.80 -7.05 15.90
CA THR A 120 -10.94 -6.15 16.11
C THR A 120 -10.82 -4.82 15.34
N SER A 121 -9.69 -4.56 14.68
CA SER A 121 -9.42 -3.33 13.92
C SER A 121 -9.21 -3.65 12.44
N GLY A 122 -10.12 -3.17 11.58
CA GLY A 122 -10.02 -3.38 10.14
C GLY A 122 -10.18 -4.85 9.71
N GLY A 123 -9.58 -5.22 8.58
CA GLY A 123 -9.56 -6.59 8.06
C GLY A 123 -10.84 -6.98 7.34
N HIS A 124 -11.10 -6.34 6.21
CA HIS A 124 -12.33 -6.49 5.42
C HIS A 124 -12.16 -7.37 4.18
N LEU A 125 -10.93 -7.70 3.77
CA LEU A 125 -10.72 -8.65 2.66
C LEU A 125 -11.11 -10.05 3.15
N TYR A 126 -11.89 -10.79 2.34
CA TYR A 126 -12.28 -12.16 2.67
C TYR A 126 -11.05 -13.04 3.01
N PRO A 127 -11.08 -13.85 4.08
CA PRO A 127 -12.24 -14.19 4.95
C PRO A 127 -12.59 -13.13 6.01
N GLY A 128 -11.74 -12.11 6.16
CA GLY A 128 -11.93 -10.97 7.05
C GLY A 128 -11.82 -11.28 8.54
N ASN A 129 -11.81 -10.22 9.33
CA ASN A 129 -11.80 -10.32 10.79
C ASN A 129 -13.20 -10.65 11.34
N PRO A 130 -13.30 -11.39 12.47
CA PRO A 130 -14.57 -11.75 13.07
C PRO A 130 -15.48 -10.53 13.33
N GLY A 131 -16.75 -10.64 12.95
CA GLY A 131 -17.76 -9.60 13.18
C GLY A 131 -17.64 -8.36 12.28
N LYS A 132 -16.70 -8.34 11.33
CA LYS A 132 -16.63 -7.31 10.29
C LYS A 132 -17.48 -7.69 9.09
N THR A 133 -17.91 -6.68 8.35
CA THR A 133 -18.39 -6.89 6.98
C THR A 133 -17.19 -7.14 6.07
N VAL A 134 -17.33 -8.06 5.13
CA VAL A 134 -16.22 -8.53 4.29
C VAL A 134 -16.53 -8.33 2.82
N TYR A 135 -15.51 -7.96 2.05
CA TYR A 135 -15.61 -7.91 0.59
C TYR A 135 -15.91 -9.31 0.04
N PRO A 136 -16.50 -9.41 -1.16
CA PRO A 136 -16.77 -10.70 -1.78
C PRO A 136 -15.51 -11.57 -1.88
N LYS A 137 -15.70 -12.90 -1.76
CA LYS A 137 -14.60 -13.88 -1.77
C LYS A 137 -13.78 -13.86 -3.06
N ASP A 138 -14.41 -13.48 -4.17
CA ASP A 138 -13.84 -13.39 -5.50
C ASP A 138 -13.09 -12.07 -5.76
N TRP A 139 -13.19 -11.08 -4.86
CA TRP A 139 -12.42 -9.85 -4.98
C TRP A 139 -10.99 -10.03 -4.46
N SER A 140 -10.01 -9.73 -5.31
CA SER A 140 -8.61 -9.63 -4.91
C SER A 140 -8.34 -8.35 -4.10
N ALA A 141 -7.22 -8.33 -3.37
CA ALA A 141 -6.73 -7.13 -2.70
C ALA A 141 -6.59 -5.94 -3.66
N ASP A 142 -6.05 -6.18 -4.86
CA ASP A 142 -5.87 -5.15 -5.88
C ASP A 142 -7.21 -4.60 -6.38
N LYS A 143 -8.20 -5.48 -6.57
CA LYS A 143 -9.56 -5.05 -6.93
C LYS A 143 -10.14 -4.15 -5.84
N VAL A 144 -10.08 -4.56 -4.57
CA VAL A 144 -10.58 -3.75 -3.45
C VAL A 144 -9.92 -2.37 -3.44
N VAL A 145 -8.59 -2.31 -3.56
CA VAL A 145 -7.84 -1.05 -3.58
C VAL A 145 -8.24 -0.17 -4.77
N HIS A 146 -8.43 -0.78 -5.95
CA HIS A 146 -8.86 -0.09 -7.15
C HIS A 146 -10.25 0.56 -6.98
N GLU A 147 -11.24 -0.19 -6.49
CA GLU A 147 -12.61 0.33 -6.30
C GLU A 147 -12.64 1.48 -5.28
N ILE A 148 -11.88 1.37 -4.18
CA ILE A 148 -11.81 2.43 -3.18
C ILE A 148 -11.15 3.69 -3.77
N GLY A 149 -10.09 3.49 -4.56
CA GLY A 149 -9.41 4.56 -5.28
C GLY A 149 -10.34 5.27 -6.27
N ASP A 150 -11.09 4.53 -7.07
CA ASP A 150 -12.07 5.07 -8.01
C ASP A 150 -13.11 5.93 -7.28
N ILE A 151 -13.69 5.43 -6.19
CA ILE A 151 -14.62 6.19 -5.36
C ILE A 151 -13.96 7.47 -4.81
N ALA A 152 -12.72 7.39 -4.33
CA ALA A 152 -12.03 8.55 -3.77
C ALA A 152 -11.77 9.65 -4.81
N THR A 153 -11.49 9.24 -6.05
CA THR A 153 -11.04 10.14 -7.12
C THR A 153 -12.13 10.56 -8.10
N SER A 154 -13.24 9.84 -8.15
CA SER A 154 -14.34 10.15 -9.04
C SER A 154 -14.94 11.54 -8.74
N PRO A 155 -15.24 12.33 -9.78
CA PRO A 155 -15.92 13.62 -9.64
C PRO A 155 -17.38 13.46 -9.21
N ASP A 156 -17.99 12.30 -9.48
CA ASP A 156 -19.41 12.04 -9.25
C ASP A 156 -19.71 11.48 -7.86
N THR A 157 -18.66 11.12 -7.10
CA THR A 157 -18.80 10.55 -5.75
C THR A 157 -19.52 11.54 -4.84
N LYS A 158 -20.62 11.07 -4.23
CA LYS A 158 -21.40 11.86 -3.27
C LYS A 158 -20.81 11.73 -1.88
N TRP A 159 -20.18 12.80 -1.42
CA TRP A 159 -19.59 12.88 -0.08
C TRP A 159 -20.58 13.45 0.93
N PHE A 160 -20.50 12.97 2.16
CA PHE A 160 -21.25 13.47 3.31
C PHE A 160 -20.30 13.79 4.46
N ALA A 161 -20.66 14.78 5.29
CA ALA A 161 -19.89 15.08 6.49
C ALA A 161 -20.06 13.95 7.53
N GLN A 162 -18.96 13.27 7.86
CA GLN A 162 -18.93 12.31 8.97
C GLN A 162 -18.49 12.99 10.28
N THR A 163 -17.55 13.92 10.20
CA THR A 163 -17.20 14.80 11.33
C THR A 163 -17.19 16.26 10.90
N GLY A 164 -17.45 17.16 11.85
CA GLY A 164 -17.53 18.60 11.58
C GLY A 164 -18.73 18.97 10.71
N THR A 165 -18.57 20.03 9.91
CA THR A 165 -19.61 20.63 9.05
C THR A 165 -19.38 20.42 7.56
N GLY A 166 -18.46 19.53 7.18
CA GLY A 166 -18.12 19.23 5.79
C GLY A 166 -16.96 20.05 5.21
N GLY A 167 -16.30 20.90 6.01
CA GLY A 167 -15.05 21.55 5.63
C GLY A 167 -13.82 20.62 5.69
N MET A 168 -12.63 21.18 5.50
CA MET A 168 -11.36 20.43 5.56
C MET A 168 -10.96 20.03 6.99
N TYR A 169 -11.29 20.87 7.96
CA TYR A 169 -11.00 20.68 9.38
C TYR A 169 -12.28 20.84 10.20
N THR A 170 -12.31 20.21 11.37
CA THR A 170 -13.34 20.43 12.37
C THR A 170 -13.11 21.75 13.12
N ALA A 171 -14.08 22.21 13.90
CA ALA A 171 -13.91 23.41 14.74
C ALA A 171 -12.76 23.30 15.76
N LYS A 172 -12.29 22.08 16.07
CA LYS A 172 -11.15 21.82 16.96
C LYS A 172 -9.79 21.82 16.25
N GLY A 173 -9.77 21.99 14.93
CA GLY A 173 -8.55 21.93 14.12
C GLY A 173 -8.16 20.54 13.65
N ASP A 174 -8.87 19.48 14.07
CA ASP A 174 -8.63 18.12 13.58
C ASP A 174 -9.05 17.98 12.10
N PRO A 175 -8.35 17.19 11.27
CA PRO A 175 -8.80 16.86 9.91
C PRO A 175 -10.22 16.27 9.91
N ALA A 176 -11.13 16.91 9.18
CA ALA A 176 -12.50 16.46 9.06
C ALA A 176 -12.55 15.11 8.30
N LYS A 177 -13.60 14.33 8.54
CA LYS A 177 -13.85 13.07 7.84
C LYS A 177 -15.08 13.25 6.97
N TRP A 178 -14.91 12.95 5.69
CA TRP A 178 -15.99 12.81 4.73
C TRP A 178 -16.26 11.33 4.51
N VAL A 179 -17.51 10.97 4.26
CA VAL A 179 -17.92 9.60 3.99
C VAL A 179 -18.68 9.53 2.68
N ALA A 180 -18.39 8.53 1.87
CA ALA A 180 -19.16 8.18 0.68
C ALA A 180 -19.77 6.79 0.85
N TYR A 181 -20.89 6.55 0.16
CA TYR A 181 -21.61 5.27 0.17
C TYR A 181 -21.93 4.89 -1.28
N GLU A 182 -20.94 4.36 -1.98
CA GLU A 182 -20.98 4.13 -3.42
C GLU A 182 -21.11 2.64 -3.73
N VAL A 183 -21.72 2.30 -4.88
CA VAL A 183 -21.84 0.91 -5.33
C VAL A 183 -20.83 0.64 -6.44
N ARG A 184 -20.09 -0.47 -6.32
CA ARG A 184 -19.18 -1.01 -7.35
C ARG A 184 -19.40 -2.51 -7.45
N ASP A 185 -19.65 -3.00 -8.66
CA ASP A 185 -19.97 -4.40 -8.94
C ASP A 185 -20.99 -5.03 -7.97
N GLY A 186 -22.07 -4.30 -7.67
CA GLY A 186 -23.14 -4.75 -6.77
C GLY A 186 -22.80 -4.72 -5.27
N VAL A 187 -21.57 -4.35 -4.89
CA VAL A 187 -21.17 -4.15 -3.50
C VAL A 187 -21.26 -2.69 -3.15
N ARG A 188 -22.00 -2.35 -2.09
CA ARG A 188 -21.98 -0.98 -1.58
C ARG A 188 -20.84 -0.81 -0.58
N ILE A 189 -19.95 0.12 -0.89
CA ILE A 189 -18.73 0.41 -0.16
C ILE A 189 -18.89 1.73 0.56
N ARG A 190 -18.64 1.71 1.86
CA ARG A 190 -18.49 2.92 2.67
C ARG A 190 -17.02 3.31 2.66
N VAL A 191 -16.71 4.51 2.19
CA VAL A 191 -15.32 5.04 2.13
C VAL A 191 -15.22 6.26 3.02
N VAL A 192 -14.23 6.30 3.92
CA VAL A 192 -13.96 7.43 4.80
C VAL A 192 -12.68 8.14 4.36
N TYR A 193 -12.80 9.41 4.02
CA TYR A 193 -11.74 10.25 3.45
C TYR A 193 -11.46 11.46 4.34
N GLN A 194 -10.20 11.83 4.45
CA GLN A 194 -9.76 13.08 5.08
C GLN A 194 -9.29 14.04 4.00
N PRO A 195 -10.07 15.10 3.70
CA PRO A 195 -9.77 15.98 2.58
C PRO A 195 -8.58 16.89 2.87
N ALA A 196 -8.30 17.22 4.14
CA ALA A 196 -7.14 18.02 4.52
C ALA A 196 -5.80 17.31 4.24
N THR A 197 -5.78 15.98 4.25
CA THR A 197 -4.57 15.17 4.03
C THR A 197 -4.56 14.46 2.70
N GLY A 198 -5.69 14.41 1.98
CA GLY A 198 -5.83 13.65 0.74
C GLY A 198 -5.89 12.14 0.95
N LYS A 199 -6.14 11.65 2.18
CA LYS A 199 -5.99 10.23 2.53
C LYS A 199 -7.30 9.53 2.85
N ILE A 200 -7.41 8.27 2.44
CA ILE A 200 -8.43 7.36 2.95
C ILE A 200 -8.03 6.88 4.34
N VAL A 201 -8.99 6.92 5.27
CA VAL A 201 -8.83 6.43 6.64
C VAL A 201 -9.23 4.95 6.73
N THR A 202 -10.35 4.59 6.12
CA THR A 202 -10.86 3.22 6.08
C THR A 202 -11.92 3.09 4.98
N ALA A 203 -12.17 1.87 4.52
CA ALA A 203 -13.23 1.55 3.59
C ALA A 203 -13.67 0.10 3.75
N PHE A 204 -14.98 -0.15 3.70
CA PHE A 204 -15.53 -1.50 3.88
C PHE A 204 -16.93 -1.65 3.27
N PRO A 205 -17.38 -2.88 2.97
CA PRO A 205 -18.75 -3.12 2.54
C PRO A 205 -19.74 -2.73 3.64
N ASP A 206 -20.73 -1.93 3.30
CA ASP A 206 -21.78 -1.51 4.23
C ASP A 206 -23.11 -1.63 3.50
N ASN A 207 -24.04 -2.44 4.03
CA ASN A 207 -25.39 -2.66 3.48
C ASN A 207 -26.50 -1.89 4.24
N LYS A 208 -26.17 -1.09 5.26
CA LYS A 208 -27.10 -0.20 5.98
C LYS A 208 -27.42 1.11 5.24
N PRO A 209 -28.68 1.53 5.08
CA PRO A 209 -29.01 2.75 4.31
C PRO A 209 -28.20 3.96 4.77
N VAL A 210 -27.93 4.89 3.85
CA VAL A 210 -27.26 6.15 4.18
C VAL A 210 -28.04 6.81 5.34
N PRO A 211 -27.36 7.21 6.43
CA PRO A 211 -28.04 7.83 7.57
C PRO A 211 -28.86 9.05 7.10
N PRO A 212 -30.15 9.18 7.47
CA PRO A 212 -30.99 10.29 7.01
C PRO A 212 -30.46 11.69 7.39
N ALA A 213 -29.68 11.77 8.47
CA ALA A 213 -29.06 13.00 8.95
C ALA A 213 -27.72 13.35 8.24
N SER A 214 -27.27 12.53 7.28
CA SER A 214 -26.04 12.78 6.53
C SER A 214 -26.13 14.07 5.73
N LYS A 215 -25.20 15.00 5.98
CA LYS A 215 -25.14 16.29 5.29
C LYS A 215 -24.30 16.17 4.02
N PRO A 216 -24.87 16.36 2.81
CA PRO A 216 -24.10 16.25 1.58
C PRO A 216 -23.05 17.37 1.49
N ILE A 217 -21.92 17.04 0.88
CA ILE A 217 -20.80 17.93 0.62
C ILE A 217 -20.71 18.15 -0.88
N LYS A 218 -20.56 19.41 -1.29
CA LYS A 218 -20.21 19.76 -2.67
C LYS A 218 -18.69 19.80 -2.76
N LYS A 219 -18.12 18.88 -3.54
CA LYS A 219 -16.68 18.81 -3.81
C LYS A 219 -16.28 19.86 -4.84
#